data_AF-A0A1F9EV81-F1
#
_entry.id   AF-A0A1F9EV81-F1
#
_cell.length_a   1.000
_cell.length_b   1.000
_cell.length_c   1.000
_cell.angle_alpha   90.00
_cell.angle_beta   90.00
_cell.angle_gamma   90.00
#
_symmetry.space_group_name_H-M   'P 1'
#
loop_
_entity.id
_entity.type
_entity.pdbx_description
1 polymer ?
#
loop_
_entity_poly.entity_id
_entity_poly.type
_entity_poly.pdbx_seq_one_letter_code
_entity_poly.pdbx_strand_id
1 'polypeptide(L)'
;MTDPLDELIQELTKEPPEEVFRLYLSLVQQDRDRAQVAALALRELARGGRIEARLVPLLDACLYEAPDGPSLVHLAKALAAFGRKAASAAPTLADRVRELHVTNDTEYWILDGALWSLAYLGGDAARRVLDELVEEQPSRAVRSQSVYQGSMTREARAQRLAETLAGAKRLVDGPDPGVWREKKTTLKPQKRAPEPARHNALSVRARR
;
A
#
# COMPACT_ATOMS: atom_id res chain seq x y z
N MET A 1 -19.65 8.93 13.28
CA MET A 1 -18.50 9.70 13.78
C MET A 1 -17.35 9.38 12.85
N THR A 2 -16.75 10.39 12.22
CA THR A 2 -15.58 10.22 11.36
C THR A 2 -14.38 9.87 12.25
N ASP A 3 -13.48 9.03 11.77
CA ASP A 3 -12.25 8.69 12.50
C ASP A 3 -11.40 9.97 12.66
N PRO A 4 -10.91 10.33 13.86
CA PRO A 4 -10.01 11.47 14.05
C PRO A 4 -8.79 11.46 13.13
N LEU A 5 -8.31 10.27 12.73
CA LEU A 5 -7.23 10.12 11.77
C LEU A 5 -7.67 10.55 10.37
N ASP A 6 -8.88 10.18 9.95
CA ASP A 6 -9.44 10.61 8.66
C ASP A 6 -9.61 12.13 8.61
N GLU A 7 -10.06 12.75 9.70
CA GLU A 7 -10.17 14.21 9.80
C GLU A 7 -8.81 14.89 9.63
N LEU A 8 -7.77 14.39 10.32
CA LEU A 8 -6.42 14.92 10.19
C LEU A 8 -5.87 14.78 8.76
N ILE A 9 -6.10 13.64 8.10
CA ILE A 9 -5.70 13.44 6.71
C ILE A 9 -6.44 14.43 5.79
N GLN A 10 -7.74 14.63 5.99
CA GLN A 10 -8.52 15.59 5.22
C GLN A 10 -7.98 17.01 5.36
N GLU A 11 -7.63 17.46 6.58
CA GLU A 11 -7.00 18.76 6.78
C GLU A 11 -5.64 18.85 6.06
N LEU A 12 -4.76 17.86 6.21
CA LEU A 12 -3.46 17.86 5.54
C LEU A 12 -3.58 17.88 4.01
N THR A 13 -4.61 17.24 3.44
CA THR A 13 -4.82 17.29 1.99
C THR A 13 -5.31 18.64 1.49
N LYS A 14 -5.71 19.58 2.35
CA LYS A 14 -6.04 20.96 1.93
C LYS A 14 -4.79 21.81 1.77
N GLU A 15 -3.74 21.51 2.53
CA GLU A 15 -2.47 22.24 2.52
C GLU A 15 -1.73 22.16 1.16
N PRO A 16 -0.84 23.11 0.87
CA PRO A 16 0.11 22.99 -0.24
C PRO A 16 0.98 21.74 -0.09
N PRO A 17 1.26 20.99 -1.17
CA PRO A 17 2.11 19.80 -1.11
C PRO A 17 3.44 20.02 -0.40
N GLU A 18 4.10 21.16 -0.63
CA GLU A 18 5.37 21.53 -0.03
C GLU A 18 5.31 21.65 1.50
N GLU A 19 4.16 22.04 2.07
CA GLU A 19 3.95 22.03 3.52
C GLU A 19 3.83 20.60 4.05
N VAL A 20 3.10 19.74 3.34
CA VAL A 20 2.96 18.32 3.72
C VAL A 20 4.30 17.58 3.63
N PHE A 21 5.14 17.89 2.64
CA PHE A 21 6.51 17.39 2.57
C PHE A 21 7.35 17.84 3.77
N ARG A 22 7.31 19.13 4.12
CA ARG A 22 8.04 19.65 5.28
C ARG A 22 7.58 18.98 6.58
N LEU A 23 6.27 18.82 6.75
CA LEU A 23 5.73 18.08 7.89
C LEU A 23 6.23 16.64 7.91
N TYR A 24 6.16 15.93 6.78
CA TYR A 24 6.64 14.55 6.68
C TYR A 24 8.10 14.44 7.11
N LEU A 25 8.99 15.24 6.54
CA LEU A 25 10.42 15.23 6.86
C LEU A 25 10.68 15.59 8.34
N SER A 26 9.94 16.56 8.89
CA SER A 26 10.01 16.90 10.32
C SER A 26 9.59 15.72 11.21
N LEU A 27 8.52 15.01 10.86
CA LEU A 27 8.03 13.86 11.61
C LEU A 27 9.01 12.68 11.54
N VAL A 28 9.62 12.41 10.38
CA VAL A 28 10.67 11.39 10.28
C VAL A 28 11.81 11.65 11.27
N GLN A 29 12.14 12.92 11.56
CA GLN A 29 13.19 13.29 12.50
C GLN A 29 12.73 13.32 13.97
N GLN A 30 11.48 13.68 14.24
CA GLN A 30 11.00 14.00 15.60
C GLN A 30 10.05 12.96 16.18
N ASP A 31 9.20 12.35 15.35
CA ASP A 31 8.15 11.41 15.75
C ASP A 31 7.82 10.47 14.58
N ARG A 32 8.65 9.41 14.45
CA ARG A 32 8.60 8.47 13.33
C ARG A 32 7.27 7.76 13.19
N ASP A 33 6.61 7.44 14.31
CA ASP A 33 5.35 6.69 14.34
C ASP A 33 4.18 7.49 13.71
N ARG A 34 4.30 8.82 13.67
CA ARG A 34 3.31 9.72 13.07
C ARG A 34 3.59 10.06 11.61
N ALA A 35 4.77 9.74 11.09
CA ALA A 35 5.13 10.09 9.71
C ALA A 35 4.18 9.46 8.67
N GLN A 36 3.59 8.30 8.98
CA GLN A 36 2.63 7.61 8.12
C GLN A 36 1.41 8.47 7.74
N VAL A 37 0.97 9.39 8.62
CA VAL A 37 -0.21 10.25 8.36
C VAL A 37 0.10 11.24 7.24
N ALA A 38 1.28 11.86 7.29
CA ALA A 38 1.74 12.76 6.25
C ALA A 38 2.05 12.00 4.94
N ALA A 39 2.60 10.79 5.01
CA ALA A 39 2.79 9.93 3.83
C ALA A 39 1.46 9.59 3.15
N LEU A 40 0.42 9.30 3.92
CA LEU A 40 -0.92 9.05 3.40
C LEU A 40 -1.55 10.31 2.77
N ALA A 41 -1.35 11.49 3.38
CA ALA A 41 -1.78 12.76 2.78
C ALA A 41 -1.07 13.02 1.44
N LEU A 42 0.25 12.80 1.36
CA LEU A 42 1.02 12.91 0.10
C LEU A 42 0.50 11.96 -0.98
N ARG A 43 0.14 10.72 -0.61
CA ARG A 43 -0.49 9.77 -1.51
C ARG A 43 -1.82 10.29 -2.06
N GLU A 44 -2.69 10.82 -1.21
CA GLU A 44 -3.99 11.33 -1.67
C GLU A 44 -3.83 12.61 -2.51
N LEU A 45 -2.88 13.49 -2.19
CA LEU A 45 -2.53 14.64 -3.02
C LEU A 45 -2.02 14.21 -4.41
N ALA A 46 -1.12 13.22 -4.48
CA ALA A 46 -0.61 12.68 -5.74
C ALA A 46 -1.73 12.05 -6.56
N ARG A 47 -2.60 11.27 -5.91
CA ARG A 47 -3.77 10.64 -6.53
C ARG A 47 -4.76 11.68 -7.06
N GLY A 48 -4.96 12.77 -6.33
CA GLY A 48 -5.77 13.92 -6.75
C GLY A 48 -5.12 14.80 -7.82
N GLY A 49 -3.89 14.51 -8.25
CA GLY A 49 -3.17 15.31 -9.24
C GLY A 49 -2.68 16.66 -8.71
N ARG A 50 -2.64 16.85 -7.39
CA ARG A 50 -2.22 18.09 -6.74
C ARG A 50 -0.71 18.20 -6.53
N ILE A 51 0.03 17.10 -6.67
CA ILE A 51 1.50 17.13 -6.66
C ILE A 51 1.99 17.29 -8.10
N GLU A 52 2.78 18.34 -8.33
CA GLU A 52 3.41 18.58 -9.62
C GLU A 52 4.56 17.59 -9.89
N ALA A 53 4.81 17.28 -11.17
CA ALA A 53 5.87 16.35 -11.56
C ALA A 53 7.28 16.79 -11.12
N ARG A 54 7.52 18.11 -10.97
CA ARG A 54 8.81 18.63 -10.45
C ARG A 54 9.12 18.19 -9.02
N LEU A 55 8.12 17.72 -8.27
CA LEU A 55 8.26 17.24 -6.89
C LEU A 55 8.49 15.71 -6.80
N VAL A 56 8.54 15.00 -7.94
CA VAL A 56 8.85 13.55 -7.95
C VAL A 56 10.19 13.21 -7.27
N PRO A 57 11.30 13.95 -7.50
CA PRO A 57 12.55 13.70 -6.77
C PRO A 57 12.41 13.85 -5.25
N LEU A 58 11.53 14.73 -4.79
CA LEU A 58 11.26 14.90 -3.36
C LEU A 58 10.45 13.71 -2.79
N LEU A 59 9.48 13.16 -3.54
CA LEU A 59 8.80 11.92 -3.16
C LEU A 59 9.76 10.73 -3.06
N ASP A 60 10.72 10.63 -3.98
CA ASP A 60 11.75 9.59 -3.95
C ASP A 60 12.67 9.73 -2.73
N ALA A 61 13.09 10.96 -2.40
CA ALA A 61 13.83 11.22 -1.17
C ALA A 61 13.03 10.85 0.09
N CYS A 62 11.73 11.17 0.13
CA CYS A 62 10.85 10.72 1.22
C CYS A 62 10.73 9.20 1.28
N LEU A 63 10.65 8.51 0.14
CA LEU A 63 10.58 7.05 0.06
C LEU A 63 11.84 6.40 0.64
N TYR A 64 13.02 6.95 0.31
CA TYR A 64 14.30 6.51 0.84
C TYR A 64 14.34 6.62 2.37
N GLU A 65 13.87 7.74 2.92
CA GLU A 65 13.81 8.01 4.37
C GLU A 65 12.60 7.38 5.08
N ALA A 66 11.79 6.55 4.39
CA ALA A 66 10.55 6.04 4.95
C ALA A 66 10.79 5.22 6.24
N PRO A 67 10.26 5.65 7.40
CA PRO A 67 10.68 5.11 8.69
C PRO A 67 10.12 3.72 8.97
N ASP A 68 9.02 3.36 8.31
CA ASP A 68 8.25 2.14 8.50
C ASP A 68 7.56 1.69 7.20
N GLY A 69 6.98 0.48 7.24
CA GLY A 69 6.28 -0.12 6.10
C GLY A 69 5.02 0.64 5.64
N PRO A 70 4.14 1.14 6.55
CA PRO A 70 3.00 1.98 6.16
C PRO A 70 3.41 3.24 5.39
N SER A 71 4.41 3.98 5.86
CA SER A 71 4.94 5.16 5.17
C SER A 71 5.50 4.78 3.80
N LEU A 72 6.29 3.70 3.73
CA LEU A 72 6.85 3.17 2.49
C LEU A 72 5.77 2.93 1.44
N VAL A 73 4.71 2.17 1.77
CA VAL A 73 3.68 1.82 0.78
C VAL A 73 2.85 3.02 0.36
N HIS A 74 2.64 4.01 1.24
CA HIS A 74 1.95 5.23 0.86
C HIS A 74 2.76 6.10 -0.10
N LEU A 75 4.05 6.28 0.15
CA LEU A 75 4.95 7.02 -0.73
C LEU A 75 5.17 6.30 -2.06
N ALA A 76 5.30 4.97 -2.04
CA ALA A 76 5.36 4.15 -3.25
C ALA A 76 4.11 4.35 -4.13
N LYS A 77 2.92 4.36 -3.52
CA LYS A 77 1.65 4.63 -4.22
C LYS A 77 1.56 6.08 -4.72
N ALA A 78 2.13 7.04 -3.99
CA ALA A 78 2.23 8.43 -4.43
C ALA A 78 3.08 8.53 -5.72
N LEU A 79 4.25 7.87 -5.76
CA LEU A 79 5.10 7.80 -6.96
C LEU A 79 4.39 7.08 -8.12
N ALA A 80 3.69 5.99 -7.84
CA ALA A 80 2.92 5.25 -8.85
C ALA A 80 1.81 6.10 -9.51
N ALA A 81 1.35 7.17 -8.85
CA ALA A 81 0.43 8.14 -9.45
C ALA A 81 1.03 8.93 -10.63
N PHE A 82 2.35 8.84 -10.83
CA PHE A 82 3.08 9.41 -11.97
C PHE A 82 3.53 8.34 -12.99
N GLY A 83 3.34 7.05 -12.68
CA GLY A 83 3.72 5.94 -13.56
C GLY A 83 5.18 6.01 -13.98
N ARG A 84 5.45 5.83 -15.28
CA ARG A 84 6.81 5.85 -15.84
C ARG A 84 7.54 7.19 -15.67
N LYS A 85 6.85 8.30 -15.42
CA LYS A 85 7.50 9.60 -15.12
C LYS A 85 8.27 9.58 -13.80
N ALA A 86 7.96 8.64 -12.91
CA ALA A 86 8.67 8.40 -11.66
C ALA A 86 9.55 7.13 -11.70
N ALA A 87 9.89 6.61 -12.89
CA ALA A 87 10.70 5.40 -13.04
C ALA A 87 12.08 5.50 -12.36
N SER A 88 12.63 6.72 -12.18
CA SER A 88 13.88 6.94 -11.46
C SER A 88 13.84 6.50 -10.00
N ALA A 89 12.66 6.41 -9.38
CA ALA A 89 12.47 5.95 -8.00
C ALA A 89 12.32 4.41 -7.89
N ALA A 90 12.27 3.69 -9.01
CA ALA A 90 12.14 2.24 -9.01
C ALA A 90 13.30 1.51 -8.30
N PRO A 91 14.58 1.92 -8.44
CA PRO A 91 15.69 1.35 -7.67
C PRO A 91 15.49 1.52 -6.16
N THR A 92 15.13 2.71 -5.69
CA THR A 92 14.83 2.99 -4.28
C THR A 92 13.75 2.05 -3.76
N LEU A 93 12.62 1.95 -4.46
CA LEU A 93 11.53 1.07 -4.04
C LEU A 93 11.92 -0.41 -4.08
N ALA A 94 12.70 -0.83 -5.08
CA ALA A 94 13.19 -2.20 -5.20
C ALA A 94 14.04 -2.60 -3.99
N ASP A 95 14.98 -1.74 -3.58
CA ASP A 95 15.82 -1.99 -2.40
C ASP A 95 14.98 -2.07 -1.12
N ARG A 96 14.03 -1.14 -0.93
CA ARG A 96 13.12 -1.18 0.22
C ARG A 96 12.22 -2.42 0.22
N VAL A 97 11.77 -2.91 -0.94
CA VAL A 97 11.01 -4.17 -1.06
C VAL A 97 11.85 -5.37 -0.64
N ARG A 98 13.15 -5.40 -1.01
CA ARG A 98 14.05 -6.48 -0.61
C ARG A 98 14.20 -6.58 0.91
N GLU A 99 14.14 -5.46 1.61
CA GLU A 99 14.25 -5.36 3.06
C GLU A 99 12.96 -5.70 3.82
N LEU A 100 11.81 -5.80 3.14
CA LEU A 100 10.54 -6.13 3.78
C LEU A 100 10.52 -7.57 4.32
N HIS A 101 10.14 -7.68 5.59
CA HIS A 101 9.88 -8.95 6.28
C HIS A 101 8.37 -9.09 6.45
N VAL A 102 7.82 -10.24 6.05
CA VAL A 102 6.38 -10.52 6.16
C VAL A 102 6.13 -11.44 7.35
N THR A 103 5.69 -10.84 8.45
CA THR A 103 5.40 -11.45 9.75
C THR A 103 3.95 -11.22 10.19
N ASN A 104 3.16 -10.41 9.48
CA ASN A 104 1.73 -10.25 9.76
C ASN A 104 0.93 -9.88 8.49
N ASP A 105 -0.40 -9.79 8.61
CA ASP A 105 -1.28 -9.41 7.49
C ASP A 105 -0.94 -8.00 6.97
N THR A 106 -0.61 -7.05 7.85
CA THR A 106 -0.29 -5.66 7.49
C THR A 106 0.95 -5.59 6.59
N GLU A 107 2.03 -6.27 6.97
CA GLU A 107 3.28 -6.35 6.19
C GLU A 107 3.07 -7.06 4.87
N TYR A 108 2.19 -8.07 4.83
CA TYR A 108 1.79 -8.70 3.58
C TYR A 108 1.15 -7.67 2.62
N TRP A 109 0.23 -6.84 3.12
CA TRP A 109 -0.41 -5.81 2.30
C TRP A 109 0.51 -4.65 1.92
N ILE A 110 1.51 -4.35 2.76
CA ILE A 110 2.60 -3.41 2.42
C ILE A 110 3.40 -3.96 1.25
N LEU A 111 3.83 -5.22 1.32
CA LEU A 111 4.53 -5.88 0.20
C LEU A 111 3.69 -5.86 -1.07
N ASP A 112 2.43 -6.31 -1.00
CA ASP A 112 1.52 -6.32 -2.15
C ASP A 112 1.38 -4.93 -2.80
N GLY A 113 1.14 -3.91 -1.99
CA GLY A 113 1.01 -2.53 -2.46
C GLY A 113 2.31 -1.99 -3.06
N ALA A 114 3.46 -2.35 -2.49
CA ALA A 114 4.77 -1.95 -3.00
C ALA A 114 5.07 -2.63 -4.35
N LEU A 115 4.74 -3.91 -4.53
CA LEU A 115 4.93 -4.63 -5.80
C LEU A 115 4.11 -4.02 -6.93
N TRP A 116 2.84 -3.68 -6.67
CA TRP A 116 2.02 -2.99 -7.66
C TRP A 116 2.56 -1.60 -7.99
N SER A 117 3.01 -0.86 -6.97
CA SER A 117 3.59 0.48 -7.18
C SER A 117 4.85 0.40 -8.02
N LEU A 118 5.75 -0.53 -7.68
CA LEU A 118 6.98 -0.82 -8.43
C LEU A 118 6.68 -1.19 -9.88
N ALA A 119 5.60 -1.95 -10.12
CA ALA A 119 5.18 -2.29 -11.45
C ALA A 119 4.76 -1.06 -12.29
N TYR A 120 4.10 -0.06 -11.69
CA TYR A 120 3.78 1.21 -12.37
C TYR A 120 5.01 2.08 -12.65
N LEU A 121 6.01 2.08 -11.75
CA LEU A 121 7.27 2.77 -11.98
C LEU A 121 8.04 2.11 -13.13
N GLY A 122 8.17 0.78 -13.09
CA GLY A 122 8.80 -0.03 -14.13
C GLY A 122 10.31 0.11 -14.18
N GLY A 123 10.86 -0.11 -15.38
CA GLY A 123 12.30 -0.14 -15.60
C GLY A 123 12.96 -1.44 -15.14
N ASP A 124 14.27 -1.52 -15.36
CA ASP A 124 15.05 -2.73 -15.10
C ASP A 124 15.07 -3.13 -13.62
N ALA A 125 15.11 -2.15 -12.71
CA ALA A 125 15.10 -2.41 -11.28
C ALA A 125 13.80 -3.10 -10.84
N ALA A 126 12.65 -2.64 -11.33
CA ALA A 126 11.36 -3.26 -11.07
C ALA A 126 11.30 -4.70 -11.61
N ARG A 127 11.75 -4.90 -12.84
CA ARG A 127 11.80 -6.23 -13.48
C ARG A 127 12.65 -7.21 -12.66
N ARG A 128 13.89 -6.81 -12.33
CA ARG A 128 14.82 -7.66 -11.57
C ARG A 128 14.26 -8.08 -10.21
N VAL A 129 13.70 -7.15 -9.43
CA VAL A 129 13.09 -7.50 -8.14
C VAL A 129 11.91 -8.45 -8.31
N LEU A 130 11.06 -8.26 -9.33
CA LEU A 130 9.93 -9.16 -9.57
C LEU A 130 10.40 -10.56 -10.01
N ASP A 131 11.47 -10.65 -10.79
CA ASP A 131 12.11 -11.92 -11.17
C ASP A 131 12.67 -12.63 -9.94
N GLU A 132 13.46 -11.93 -9.12
CA GLU A 132 14.03 -12.42 -7.85
C GLU A 132 12.93 -12.98 -6.93
N LEU A 133 11.80 -12.29 -6.79
CA LEU A 133 10.70 -12.71 -5.92
C LEU A 133 9.89 -13.89 -6.45
N VAL A 134 9.83 -14.07 -7.78
CA VAL A 134 9.21 -15.26 -8.39
C VAL A 134 10.08 -16.50 -8.16
N GLU A 135 11.39 -16.34 -8.18
CA GLU A 135 12.36 -17.41 -7.96
C GLU A 135 12.61 -17.72 -6.47
N GLU A 136 12.18 -16.84 -5.56
CA GLU A 136 12.37 -16.98 -4.11
C GLU A 136 11.59 -18.21 -3.56
N GLN A 137 12.33 -19.25 -3.15
CA GLN A 137 11.77 -20.48 -2.58
C GLN A 137 12.44 -20.86 -1.24
N PRO A 138 11.68 -20.99 -0.14
CA PRO A 138 10.28 -20.58 0.02
C PRO A 138 10.15 -19.05 -0.01
N SER A 139 9.08 -18.53 -0.61
CA SER A 139 8.87 -17.08 -0.70
C SER A 139 8.80 -16.42 0.68
N ARG A 140 9.24 -15.16 0.78
CA ARG A 140 9.22 -14.40 2.04
C ARG A 140 7.83 -14.30 2.67
N ALA A 141 6.78 -14.32 1.86
CA ALA A 141 5.41 -14.27 2.34
C ALA A 141 4.95 -15.57 3.01
N VAL A 142 5.64 -16.70 2.80
CA VAL A 142 5.24 -18.01 3.33
C VAL A 142 6.25 -18.62 4.30
N ARG A 143 7.53 -18.22 4.23
CA ARG A 143 8.61 -18.84 5.03
C ARG A 143 8.50 -18.62 6.54
N SER A 144 7.86 -17.53 6.96
CA SER A 144 7.80 -17.06 8.34
C SER A 144 6.68 -17.70 9.19
N GLN A 145 6.35 -18.99 9.00
CA GLN A 145 5.13 -19.56 9.59
C GLN A 145 5.07 -19.48 11.12
N SER A 146 6.17 -19.77 11.81
CA SER A 146 6.22 -19.74 13.28
C SER A 146 6.16 -18.33 13.88
N VAL A 147 6.44 -17.30 13.08
CA VAL A 147 6.44 -15.90 13.52
C VAL A 147 5.30 -15.08 12.90
N TYR A 148 4.44 -15.73 12.09
CA TYR A 148 3.36 -15.03 11.41
C TYR A 148 2.17 -14.76 12.33
N GLN A 149 1.84 -13.50 12.53
CA GLN A 149 0.73 -13.01 13.35
C GLN A 149 -0.33 -12.39 12.45
N GLY A 150 -1.23 -13.20 11.93
CA GLY A 150 -2.25 -12.75 10.99
C GLY A 150 -3.36 -13.77 10.79
N SER A 151 -4.41 -13.33 10.12
CA SER A 151 -5.58 -14.16 9.79
C SER A 151 -5.43 -14.91 8.47
N MET A 152 -4.48 -14.50 7.61
CA MET A 152 -4.28 -15.14 6.32
C MET A 152 -3.59 -16.51 6.45
N THR A 153 -4.21 -17.53 5.86
CA THR A 153 -3.60 -18.86 5.77
C THR A 153 -2.34 -18.83 4.91
N ARG A 154 -1.47 -19.84 5.07
CA ARG A 154 -0.25 -19.99 4.26
C ARG A 154 -0.59 -20.10 2.78
N GLU A 155 -1.60 -20.90 2.46
CA GLU A 155 -2.08 -21.15 1.10
C GLU A 155 -2.65 -19.88 0.49
N ALA A 156 -3.45 -19.11 1.26
CA ALA A 156 -4.01 -17.85 0.79
C ALA A 156 -2.92 -16.80 0.50
N ARG A 157 -1.87 -16.72 1.34
CA ARG A 157 -0.71 -15.85 1.09
C ARG A 157 0.08 -16.29 -0.14
N ALA A 158 0.35 -17.58 -0.27
CA ALA A 158 1.08 -18.13 -1.42
C ALA A 158 0.37 -17.83 -2.74
N GLN A 159 -0.93 -18.13 -2.78
CA GLN A 159 -1.77 -17.92 -3.95
C GLN A 159 -1.84 -16.43 -4.33
N ARG A 160 -2.16 -15.57 -3.36
CA ARG A 160 -2.26 -14.13 -3.62
C ARG A 160 -0.92 -13.53 -4.05
N LEU A 161 0.20 -13.95 -3.45
CA LEU A 161 1.52 -13.44 -3.86
C LEU A 161 1.82 -13.86 -5.30
N ALA A 162 1.54 -15.11 -5.67
CA ALA A 162 1.71 -15.57 -7.04
C ALA A 162 0.86 -14.77 -8.04
N GLU A 163 -0.41 -14.50 -7.70
CA GLU A 163 -1.31 -13.66 -8.50
C GLU A 163 -0.78 -12.22 -8.64
N THR A 164 -0.29 -11.62 -7.55
CA THR A 164 0.30 -10.28 -7.55
C THR A 164 1.57 -10.22 -8.38
N LEU A 165 2.49 -11.17 -8.23
CA LEU A 165 3.73 -11.22 -9.03
C LEU A 165 3.42 -11.40 -10.52
N ALA A 166 2.50 -12.29 -10.88
CA ALA A 166 2.07 -12.48 -12.27
C ALA A 166 1.39 -11.22 -12.84
N GLY A 167 0.59 -10.52 -12.04
CA GLY A 167 -0.03 -9.26 -12.41
C GLY A 167 0.98 -8.12 -12.60
N ALA A 168 1.88 -7.95 -11.64
CA ALA A 168 2.94 -6.96 -11.65
C ALA A 168 3.90 -7.16 -12.83
N LYS A 169 4.33 -8.39 -13.11
CA LYS A 169 5.20 -8.71 -14.26
C LYS A 169 4.54 -8.37 -15.59
N ARG A 170 3.28 -8.78 -15.79
CA ARG A 170 2.53 -8.38 -17.00
C ARG A 170 2.46 -6.87 -17.18
N LEU A 171 2.39 -6.11 -16.08
CA LEU A 171 2.31 -4.66 -16.09
C LEU A 171 3.68 -4.00 -16.36
N VAL A 172 4.78 -4.59 -15.89
CA VAL A 172 6.15 -4.17 -16.22
C VAL A 172 6.54 -4.50 -17.66
N ASP A 173 6.13 -5.68 -18.15
CA ASP A 173 6.47 -6.20 -19.48
C ASP A 173 5.57 -5.66 -20.60
N GLY A 174 4.38 -5.20 -20.23
CA GLY A 174 3.38 -4.70 -21.15
C GLY A 174 3.67 -3.28 -21.65
N PRO A 175 2.82 -2.78 -22.58
CA PRO A 175 2.80 -1.37 -22.94
C PRO A 175 2.55 -0.50 -21.70
N ASP A 176 2.99 0.76 -21.74
CA ASP A 176 2.90 1.69 -20.61
C ASP A 176 1.51 1.59 -19.93
N PRO A 177 1.44 1.16 -18.66
CA PRO A 177 0.20 0.91 -17.95
C PRO A 177 -0.54 2.20 -17.57
N GLY A 178 0.02 3.36 -17.93
CA GLY A 178 -0.45 4.67 -17.53
C GLY A 178 -0.08 4.94 -16.08
N VAL A 179 -0.93 5.71 -15.40
CA VAL A 179 -0.69 6.15 -14.02
C VAL A 179 -1.69 5.56 -13.05
N TRP A 180 -1.23 5.22 -11.84
CA TRP A 180 -2.10 4.61 -10.83
C TRP A 180 -3.32 5.48 -10.49
N ARG A 181 -3.18 6.82 -10.54
CA ARG A 181 -4.28 7.76 -10.27
C ARG A 181 -5.45 7.67 -11.25
N GLU A 182 -5.23 7.15 -12.46
CA GLU A 182 -6.28 6.99 -13.48
C GLU A 182 -7.06 5.68 -13.31
N LYS A 183 -6.55 4.72 -12.51
CA LYS A 183 -7.34 3.57 -12.10
C LYS A 183 -8.39 4.00 -11.07
N LYS A 184 -9.62 4.17 -11.53
CA LYS A 184 -10.80 4.19 -10.67
C LYS A 184 -10.98 2.81 -10.04
N THR A 185 -10.31 2.53 -8.91
CA THR A 185 -10.76 1.47 -8.00
C THR A 185 -12.06 1.93 -7.38
N THR A 186 -13.18 1.63 -8.05
CA THR A 186 -14.49 1.62 -7.40
C THR A 186 -14.43 0.53 -6.33
N LEU A 187 -14.28 0.94 -5.07
CA LEU A 187 -14.62 0.10 -3.92
C LEU A 187 -16.10 -0.27 -4.11
N LYS A 188 -16.38 -1.43 -4.70
CA LYS A 188 -17.73 -1.99 -4.64
C LYS A 188 -18.01 -2.21 -3.15
N PRO A 189 -19.02 -1.56 -2.56
CA PRO A 189 -19.34 -1.80 -1.17
C PRO A 189 -19.62 -3.29 -1.01
N GLN A 190 -18.81 -3.97 -0.20
CA GLN A 190 -19.13 -5.32 0.20
C GLN A 190 -20.48 -5.27 0.90
N LYS A 191 -21.48 -5.96 0.34
CA LYS A 191 -22.75 -6.17 1.05
C LYS A 191 -22.37 -6.83 2.38
N ARG A 192 -22.59 -6.12 3.49
CA ARG A 192 -22.56 -6.74 4.83
C ARG A 192 -23.45 -7.97 4.75
N ALA A 193 -22.92 -9.12 5.16
CA ALA A 193 -23.74 -10.31 5.34
C ALA A 193 -24.90 -9.95 6.29
N PRO A 194 -26.13 -10.40 6.00
CA PRO A 194 -27.24 -10.15 6.90
C PRO A 194 -26.92 -10.76 8.26
N GLU A 195 -27.11 -9.98 9.33
CA GLU A 195 -26.98 -10.48 10.69
C GLU A 195 -27.90 -11.69 10.88
N PRO A 196 -27.44 -12.79 11.50
CA PRO A 196 -28.31 -13.91 11.80
C PRO A 196 -29.43 -13.43 12.72
N ALA A 197 -30.66 -13.68 12.29
CA ALA A 197 -31.87 -13.32 13.02
C ALA A 197 -31.77 -13.84 14.46
N ARG A 198 -31.79 -12.91 15.43
CA ARG A 198 -31.96 -13.27 16.83
C ARG A 198 -33.34 -13.91 16.97
N HIS A 199 -33.37 -15.23 17.10
CA HIS A 199 -34.58 -15.95 17.50
C HIS A 199 -34.98 -15.49 18.91
N ASN A 200 -35.95 -14.57 18.97
CA ASN A 200 -36.67 -14.27 20.20
C ASN A 200 -37.47 -15.51 20.58
N ALA A 201 -36.95 -16.29 21.53
CA ALA A 201 -37.68 -17.33 22.22
C ALA A 201 -38.67 -16.68 23.21
N LEU A 202 -39.83 -16.23 22.70
CA LEU A 202 -40.99 -15.94 23.53
C LEU A 202 -42.24 -16.42 22.79
N SER A 203 -42.67 -17.64 23.12
CA SER A 203 -44.01 -18.13 22.81
C SER A 203 -44.49 -19.00 23.97
N VAL A 204 -45.06 -18.31 24.95
CA VAL A 204 -46.30 -18.64 25.66
C VAL A 204 -46.76 -20.10 25.59
N ARG A 205 -46.79 -20.76 26.75
CA ARG A 205 -47.88 -21.70 27.07
C ARG A 205 -48.48 -21.36 28.43
N ALA A 206 -49.61 -20.67 28.37
CA ALA A 206 -50.64 -20.72 29.39
C ALA A 206 -51.82 -21.54 28.84
N ARG A 207 -52.48 -22.29 29.73
CA ARG A 207 -53.67 -23.16 29.57
C ARG A 207 -53.35 -24.53 28.96
N ARG A 208 -53.64 -25.67 29.60
CA ARG A 208 -54.72 -26.03 30.54
C ARG A 208 -54.24 -26.60 31.86
#